data_AF-A0A7S0TL64-F1
#
_entry.id   AF-A0A7S0TL64-F1
#
_cell.length_a   1.000
_cell.length_b   1.000
_cell.length_c   1.000
_cell.angle_alpha   90.00
_cell.angle_beta   90.00
_cell.angle_gamma   90.00
#
_symmetry.space_group_name_H-M   'P 1'
#
loop_
_entity.id
_entity.type
_entity.pdbx_description
1 polymer ?
#
loop_
_entity_poly.entity_id
_entity_poly.type
_entity_poly.pdbx_seq_one_letter_code
_entity_poly.pdbx_strand_id
1 'polypeptide(L)'
;WKQNLQKCDVISLQTDVLACFFGLVGMFVSVAGNELVMGGADPSGGRVNAVKCLETVLTVLLLATVLWRYYVAALTQNLLDVLFKWTPNGGAKNEVSVAEVLSRDRRLWLELIVCAIHSPPFCTFEFGFSSGSRSFILYRGETVFSIVVTCRVYLLFRLLRDGLLLWIPRRRAIELVTNVRFGTQFFLKMTLNGAVGFVTSFV
;
A
#
# COMPACT_ATOMS: atom_id res chain seq x y z
N TRP A 1 17.51 -15.29 -6.72
CA TRP A 1 17.36 -13.84 -6.47
C TRP A 1 17.42 -13.50 -4.98
N LYS A 2 16.85 -14.35 -4.13
CA LYS A 2 16.78 -14.22 -2.66
C LYS A 2 18.10 -13.91 -1.92
N GLN A 3 19.24 -14.19 -2.54
CA GLN A 3 20.57 -13.96 -1.98
C GLN A 3 21.26 -12.68 -2.48
N ASN A 4 20.61 -11.89 -3.35
CA ASN A 4 21.21 -10.69 -3.94
C ASN A 4 20.36 -9.46 -3.56
N LEU A 5 20.95 -8.55 -2.77
CA LEU A 5 20.28 -7.34 -2.28
C LEU A 5 19.74 -6.45 -3.39
N GLN A 6 20.47 -6.29 -4.50
CA GLN A 6 20.05 -5.46 -5.62
C GLN A 6 18.83 -6.06 -6.32
N LYS A 7 18.80 -7.40 -6.48
CA LYS A 7 17.63 -8.08 -7.04
C LYS A 7 16.42 -7.95 -6.11
N CYS A 8 16.61 -8.05 -4.79
CA CYS A 8 15.54 -7.82 -3.81
C CYS A 8 15.00 -6.38 -3.87
N ASP A 9 15.87 -5.38 -4.10
CA ASP A 9 15.45 -3.98 -4.27
C ASP A 9 14.58 -3.78 -5.51
N VAL A 10 14.98 -4.37 -6.64
CA VAL A 10 14.20 -4.30 -7.89
C VAL A 10 12.85 -5.00 -7.71
N ILE A 11 12.82 -6.19 -7.12
CA ILE A 11 11.58 -6.94 -6.87
C ILE A 11 10.67 -6.17 -5.90
N SER A 12 11.22 -5.52 -4.88
CA SER A 12 10.44 -4.67 -3.98
C SER A 12 9.75 -3.56 -4.77
N LEU A 13 10.51 -2.82 -5.61
CA LEU A 13 9.95 -1.74 -6.41
C LEU A 13 8.87 -2.25 -7.37
N GLN A 14 9.10 -3.37 -8.06
CA GLN A 14 8.08 -3.98 -8.93
C GLN A 14 6.81 -4.35 -8.16
N THR A 15 6.95 -4.84 -6.93
CA THR A 15 5.81 -5.15 -6.06
C THR A 15 5.08 -3.88 -5.64
N ASP A 16 5.80 -2.80 -5.32
CA ASP A 16 5.21 -1.50 -5.00
C ASP A 16 4.46 -0.90 -6.19
N VAL A 17 4.98 -1.06 -7.42
CA VAL A 17 4.29 -0.65 -8.66
C VAL A 17 2.99 -1.42 -8.82
N LEU A 18 3.01 -2.75 -8.67
CA LEU A 18 1.80 -3.58 -8.79
C LEU A 18 0.77 -3.26 -7.71
N ALA A 19 1.20 -3.09 -6.45
CA ALA A 19 0.32 -2.69 -5.36
C ALA A 19 -0.30 -1.31 -5.62
N CYS A 20 0.49 -0.34 -6.08
CA CYS A 20 -0.01 0.99 -6.45
C CYS A 20 -1.02 0.90 -7.60
N PHE A 21 -0.72 0.12 -8.64
CA PHE A 21 -1.61 -0.08 -9.77
C PHE A 21 -2.97 -0.66 -9.34
N PHE A 22 -2.98 -1.79 -8.62
CA PHE A 22 -4.24 -2.39 -8.15
C PHE A 22 -4.98 -1.49 -7.16
N GLY A 23 -4.25 -0.76 -6.31
CA GLY A 23 -4.83 0.20 -5.38
C GLY A 23 -5.53 1.37 -6.08
N LEU A 24 -4.90 1.98 -7.07
CA LEU A 24 -5.46 3.12 -7.82
C LEU A 24 -6.58 2.69 -8.75
N VAL A 25 -6.43 1.57 -9.48
CA VAL A 25 -7.51 1.05 -10.33
C VAL A 25 -8.71 0.66 -9.47
N GLY A 26 -8.49 -0.02 -8.33
CA GLY A 26 -9.55 -0.34 -7.39
C GLY A 26 -10.27 0.90 -6.85
N MET A 27 -9.53 1.98 -6.59
CA MET A 27 -10.11 3.28 -6.23
C MET A 27 -11.01 3.85 -7.32
N PHE A 28 -10.55 3.91 -8.57
CA PHE A 28 -11.38 4.40 -9.68
C PHE A 28 -12.63 3.54 -9.90
N VAL A 29 -12.50 2.21 -9.79
CA VAL A 29 -13.64 1.28 -9.88
C VAL A 29 -14.64 1.52 -8.74
N SER A 30 -14.16 1.74 -7.51
CA SER A 30 -15.00 2.05 -6.35
C SER A 30 -15.75 3.37 -6.51
N VAL A 31 -15.07 4.42 -7.00
CA VAL A 31 -15.70 5.71 -7.30
C VAL A 31 -16.74 5.57 -8.41
N ALA A 32 -16.42 4.87 -9.51
CA ALA A 32 -17.38 4.60 -10.57
C ALA A 32 -18.62 3.83 -10.08
N GLY A 33 -18.43 2.85 -9.19
CA GLY A 33 -19.52 2.14 -8.53
C GLY A 33 -20.40 3.05 -7.67
N ASN A 34 -19.81 3.97 -6.91
CA ASN A 34 -20.53 4.97 -6.12
C ASN A 34 -21.31 5.95 -7.01
N GLU A 35 -20.73 6.42 -8.12
CA GLU A 35 -21.41 7.29 -9.08
C GLU A 35 -22.64 6.61 -9.72
N LEU A 36 -22.55 5.32 -10.05
CA LEU A 36 -23.72 4.56 -10.54
C LEU A 36 -24.86 4.56 -9.51
N VAL A 37 -24.53 4.32 -8.24
CA VAL A 37 -25.52 4.30 -7.15
C VAL A 37 -26.12 5.68 -6.89
N MET A 38 -25.32 6.75 -6.96
CA MET A 38 -25.80 8.13 -6.86
C MET A 38 -26.64 8.55 -8.07
N GLY A 39 -26.35 8.00 -9.25
CA GLY A 39 -27.14 8.16 -10.47
C GLY A 39 -28.49 7.41 -10.45
N GLY A 40 -28.87 6.80 -9.33
CA GLY A 40 -30.15 6.12 -9.15
C GLY A 40 -30.15 4.65 -9.59
N ALA A 41 -28.99 4.07 -9.93
CA ALA A 41 -28.92 2.64 -10.15
C ALA A 41 -29.25 1.89 -8.85
N ASP A 42 -29.98 0.78 -8.98
CA ASP A 42 -30.24 -0.12 -7.86
C ASP A 42 -28.92 -0.68 -7.31
N PRO A 43 -28.60 -0.47 -6.02
CA PRO A 43 -27.39 -1.00 -5.38
C PRO A 43 -27.27 -2.53 -5.45
N SER A 44 -28.41 -3.22 -5.56
CA SER A 44 -28.51 -4.67 -5.72
C SER A 44 -28.57 -5.11 -7.20
N GLY A 45 -28.63 -4.15 -8.12
CA GLY A 45 -28.68 -4.39 -9.55
C GLY A 45 -27.41 -5.04 -10.09
N GLY A 46 -27.55 -5.86 -11.14
CA GLY A 46 -26.44 -6.61 -11.72
C GLY A 46 -25.26 -5.74 -12.18
N ARG A 47 -25.52 -4.50 -12.62
CA ARG A 47 -24.47 -3.55 -13.04
C ARG A 47 -23.59 -3.11 -11.86
N VAL A 48 -24.19 -2.73 -10.74
CA VAL A 48 -23.46 -2.32 -9.53
C VAL A 48 -22.71 -3.51 -8.94
N ASN A 49 -23.35 -4.68 -8.89
CA ASN A 49 -22.70 -5.90 -8.42
C ASN A 49 -21.52 -6.33 -9.29
N ALA A 50 -21.58 -6.15 -10.62
CA ALA A 50 -20.43 -6.43 -11.50
C ALA A 50 -19.23 -5.52 -11.17
N VAL A 51 -19.47 -4.23 -10.89
CA VAL A 51 -18.43 -3.29 -10.46
C VAL A 51 -17.86 -3.67 -9.09
N LYS A 52 -18.72 -4.04 -8.12
CA LYS A 52 -18.29 -4.54 -6.80
C LYS A 52 -17.44 -5.82 -6.93
N CYS A 53 -17.83 -6.75 -7.81
CA CYS A 53 -17.03 -7.96 -8.09
C CYS A 53 -15.63 -7.63 -8.61
N LEU A 54 -15.53 -6.68 -9.55
CA LEU A 54 -14.24 -6.22 -10.06
C LEU A 54 -13.40 -5.57 -8.96
N GLU A 55 -14.02 -4.73 -8.12
CA GLU A 55 -13.37 -4.12 -6.95
C GLU A 55 -12.84 -5.17 -5.95
N THR A 56 -13.61 -6.24 -5.70
CA THR A 56 -13.19 -7.37 -4.85
C THR A 56 -11.97 -8.08 -5.45
N VAL A 57 -11.98 -8.39 -6.75
CA VAL A 57 -10.83 -9.02 -7.42
C VAL A 57 -9.57 -8.15 -7.31
N LEU A 58 -9.70 -6.85 -7.60
CA LEU A 58 -8.59 -5.90 -7.48
C LEU A 58 -8.09 -5.78 -6.03
N THR A 59 -9.00 -5.83 -5.05
CA THR A 59 -8.66 -5.79 -3.63
C THR A 59 -7.92 -7.07 -3.20
N VAL A 60 -8.32 -8.25 -3.67
CA VAL A 60 -7.60 -9.51 -3.39
C VAL A 60 -6.20 -9.48 -4.00
N LEU A 61 -6.05 -9.02 -5.25
CA LEU A 61 -4.75 -8.87 -5.88
C LEU A 61 -3.87 -7.85 -5.13
N LEU A 62 -4.45 -6.74 -4.70
CA LEU A 62 -3.77 -5.75 -3.86
C LEU A 62 -3.27 -6.39 -2.55
N LEU A 63 -4.13 -7.10 -1.81
CA LEU A 63 -3.74 -7.76 -0.56
C LEU A 63 -2.61 -8.78 -0.76
N ALA A 64 -2.67 -9.57 -1.84
CA ALA A 64 -1.61 -10.51 -2.20
C ALA A 64 -0.28 -9.79 -2.47
N THR A 65 -0.29 -8.68 -3.21
CA THR A 65 0.93 -7.88 -3.46
C THR A 65 1.47 -7.20 -2.20
N VAL A 66 0.61 -6.72 -1.30
CA VAL A 66 1.03 -6.15 0.00
C VAL A 66 1.69 -7.22 0.87
N LEU A 67 1.10 -8.41 0.96
CA LEU A 67 1.73 -9.55 1.67
C LEU A 67 3.08 -9.92 1.08
N TRP A 68 3.15 -10.02 -0.26
CA TRP A 68 4.39 -10.33 -0.97
C TRP A 68 5.49 -9.29 -0.71
N ARG A 69 5.13 -8.00 -0.66
CA ARG A 69 6.06 -6.93 -0.33
C ARG A 69 6.70 -7.11 1.05
N TYR A 70 5.89 -7.37 2.08
CA TYR A 70 6.39 -7.61 3.43
C TYR A 70 7.24 -8.88 3.51
N TYR A 71 6.90 -9.92 2.75
CA TYR A 71 7.72 -11.11 2.62
C TYR A 71 9.11 -10.79 2.05
N VAL A 72 9.19 -10.02 0.96
CA VAL A 72 10.46 -9.59 0.34
C VAL A 72 11.27 -8.70 1.31
N ALA A 73 10.60 -7.83 2.06
CA ALA A 73 11.24 -6.98 3.07
C ALA A 73 11.84 -7.81 4.22
N ALA A 74 11.12 -8.82 4.72
CA ALA A 74 11.61 -9.72 5.75
C ALA A 74 12.81 -10.55 5.27
N LEU A 75 12.74 -11.07 4.05
CA LEU A 75 13.86 -11.79 3.42
C LEU A 75 15.11 -10.90 3.29
N THR A 76 14.91 -9.66 2.89
CA THR A 76 15.98 -8.66 2.77
C THR A 76 16.61 -8.36 4.12
N GLN A 77 15.81 -8.17 5.18
CA GLN A 77 16.31 -7.94 6.53
C GLN A 77 17.18 -9.10 7.01
N ASN A 78 16.71 -10.34 6.82
CA ASN A 78 17.47 -11.53 7.19
C ASN A 78 18.82 -11.59 6.46
N LEU A 79 18.86 -11.18 5.19
CA LEU A 79 20.10 -11.16 4.42
C LEU A 79 21.07 -10.07 4.93
N LEU A 80 20.55 -8.90 5.31
CA LEU A 80 21.36 -7.84 5.92
C LEU A 80 21.91 -8.26 7.28
N ASP A 81 21.10 -8.92 8.11
CA ASP A 81 21.55 -9.43 9.41
C ASP A 81 22.71 -10.42 9.24
N VAL A 82 22.64 -11.34 8.26
CA VAL A 82 23.73 -12.28 7.97
C VAL A 82 24.98 -11.58 7.43
N LEU A 83 24.84 -10.65 6.48
CA LEU A 83 25.98 -9.97 5.88
C LEU A 83 26.72 -9.05 6.85
N PHE A 84 26.01 -8.40 7.78
CA PHE A 84 26.58 -7.31 8.57
C PHE A 84 26.71 -7.61 10.07
N LYS A 85 25.90 -8.51 10.65
CA LYS A 85 25.98 -8.83 12.09
C LYS A 85 26.78 -10.08 12.40
N TRP A 86 27.41 -10.71 11.39
CA TRP A 86 28.30 -11.86 11.51
C TRP A 86 27.78 -12.89 12.53
N THR A 87 26.54 -13.35 12.34
CA THR A 87 25.94 -14.36 13.21
C THR A 87 26.67 -15.69 13.03
N PRO A 88 27.42 -16.18 14.05
CA PRO A 88 28.39 -17.27 13.90
C PRO A 88 27.75 -18.62 13.53
N ASN A 89 26.44 -18.79 13.69
CA ASN A 89 25.70 -20.03 13.39
C ASN A 89 24.60 -19.86 12.32
N GLY A 90 24.49 -18.70 11.68
CA GLY A 90 23.32 -18.34 10.87
C GLY A 90 23.65 -18.20 9.39
N GLY A 91 23.55 -19.29 8.62
CA GLY A 91 23.40 -19.15 7.17
C GLY A 91 22.14 -18.34 6.84
N ALA A 92 22.17 -17.54 5.77
CA ALA A 92 20.99 -16.83 5.30
C ALA A 92 19.87 -17.84 5.04
N LYS A 93 18.82 -17.79 5.87
CA LYS A 93 17.62 -18.60 5.65
C LYS A 93 17.04 -18.20 4.30
N ASN A 94 16.98 -19.14 3.36
CA ASN A 94 16.43 -18.91 2.03
C ASN A 94 14.89 -18.77 2.06
N GLU A 95 14.27 -19.06 3.20
CA GLU A 95 12.82 -19.05 3.38
C GLU A 95 12.48 -18.44 4.75
N VAL A 96 11.50 -17.54 4.71
CA VAL A 96 10.84 -16.95 5.87
C VAL A 96 9.41 -17.45 5.84
N SER A 97 8.89 -17.96 6.94
CA SER A 97 7.50 -18.43 6.95
C SER A 97 6.54 -17.23 6.87
N VAL A 98 5.39 -17.38 6.22
CA VAL A 98 4.37 -16.30 6.17
C VAL A 98 3.88 -15.94 7.58
N ALA A 99 3.77 -16.94 8.46
CA ALA A 99 3.42 -16.73 9.86
C ALA A 99 4.43 -15.84 10.61
N GLU A 100 5.73 -16.00 10.33
CA GLU A 100 6.78 -15.14 10.87
C GLU A 100 6.68 -13.71 10.35
N VAL A 101 6.34 -13.52 9.07
CA VAL A 101 6.10 -12.18 8.50
C VAL A 101 4.91 -11.50 9.18
N LEU A 102 3.81 -12.23 9.37
CA LEU A 102 2.59 -11.74 10.01
C LEU A 102 2.77 -11.40 11.49
N SER A 103 3.63 -12.12 12.21
CA SER A 103 3.88 -11.87 13.63
C SER A 103 4.92 -10.77 13.87
N ARG A 104 5.86 -10.57 12.94
CA ARG A 104 6.97 -9.61 13.09
C ARG A 104 6.52 -8.15 12.94
N ASP A 105 5.61 -7.86 12.02
CA ASP A 105 5.28 -6.47 11.64
C ASP A 105 3.81 -6.09 11.93
N ARG A 106 3.58 -5.32 13.01
CA ARG A 106 2.24 -4.77 13.32
C ARG A 106 1.69 -3.84 12.24
N ARG A 107 2.60 -3.18 11.50
CA ARG A 107 2.23 -2.27 10.40
C ARG A 107 1.60 -3.02 9.22
N LEU A 108 1.99 -4.28 9.01
CA LEU A 108 1.39 -5.13 7.99
C LEU A 108 -0.11 -5.31 8.26
N TRP A 109 -0.50 -5.59 9.50
CA TRP A 109 -1.91 -5.76 9.87
C TRP A 109 -2.76 -4.52 9.60
N LEU A 110 -2.27 -3.35 10.03
CA LEU A 110 -2.97 -2.10 9.76
C LEU A 110 -3.14 -1.86 8.26
N GLU A 111 -2.09 -2.13 7.48
CA GLU A 111 -2.13 -1.98 6.04
C GLU A 111 -3.08 -2.97 5.37
N LEU A 112 -3.06 -4.24 5.78
CA LEU A 112 -3.98 -5.26 5.29
C LEU A 112 -5.42 -4.90 5.60
N ILE A 113 -5.71 -4.39 6.80
CA ILE A 113 -7.06 -3.97 7.19
C ILE A 113 -7.51 -2.81 6.30
N VAL A 114 -6.70 -1.76 6.17
CA VAL A 114 -7.03 -0.60 5.32
C VAL A 114 -7.22 -1.01 3.86
N CYS A 115 -6.37 -1.89 3.33
CA CYS A 115 -6.50 -2.42 1.97
C CYS A 115 -7.66 -3.40 1.81
N ALA A 116 -8.09 -4.11 2.85
CA ALA A 116 -9.17 -5.09 2.78
C ALA A 116 -10.55 -4.45 2.82
N ILE A 117 -10.68 -3.26 3.42
CA ILE A 117 -11.95 -2.53 3.45
C ILE A 117 -12.32 -2.11 2.02
N HIS A 118 -13.44 -2.66 1.53
CA HIS A 118 -14.09 -2.37 0.24
C HIS A 118 -15.59 -2.74 0.35
N SER A 119 -16.40 -2.38 -0.65
CA SER A 119 -17.80 -2.80 -0.71
C SER A 119 -17.92 -4.19 -1.37
N PRO A 120 -18.24 -5.27 -0.62
CA PRO A 120 -18.37 -6.60 -1.21
C PRO A 120 -19.64 -6.71 -2.07
N PRO A 121 -19.63 -7.55 -3.12
CA PRO A 121 -20.81 -7.78 -3.95
C PRO A 121 -21.96 -8.40 -3.15
N PHE A 122 -23.20 -8.15 -3.59
CA PHE A 122 -24.43 -8.65 -2.96
C PHE A 122 -24.73 -8.13 -1.54
N CYS A 123 -23.86 -7.27 -0.99
CA CYS A 123 -24.09 -6.59 0.27
C CYS A 123 -24.38 -5.09 0.02
N THR A 124 -25.36 -4.59 0.74
CA THR A 124 -25.72 -3.16 0.81
C THR A 124 -25.82 -2.80 2.28
N PHE A 125 -25.16 -1.74 2.68
CA PHE A 125 -25.18 -1.27 4.06
C PHE A 125 -25.81 0.11 4.10
N GLU A 126 -26.60 0.38 5.13
CA GLU A 126 -27.20 1.69 5.34
C GLU A 126 -26.91 2.13 6.77
N PHE A 127 -26.37 3.34 6.92
CA PHE A 127 -26.05 3.93 8.19
C PHE A 127 -26.97 5.13 8.43
N GLY A 128 -27.95 4.96 9.30
CA GLY A 128 -28.86 6.02 9.71
C GLY A 128 -28.37 6.72 10.97
N PHE A 129 -28.22 8.05 10.92
CA PHE A 129 -28.02 8.86 12.13
C PHE A 129 -29.22 9.78 12.33
N SER A 130 -29.85 9.70 13.50
CA SER A 130 -30.84 10.69 13.93
C SER A 130 -30.10 11.87 14.57
N SER A 131 -30.19 13.04 13.93
CA SER A 131 -29.69 14.29 14.50
C SER A 131 -30.87 15.08 15.04
N GLY A 132 -31.11 14.98 16.36
CA GLY A 132 -32.20 15.67 17.03
C GLY A 132 -33.60 15.22 16.61
N SER A 133 -34.62 15.98 17.03
CA SER A 133 -36.03 15.54 17.05
C SER A 133 -36.73 15.43 15.69
N ARG A 134 -36.11 15.78 14.55
CA ARG A 134 -36.80 15.78 13.24
C ARG A 134 -35.97 15.42 11.99
N SER A 135 -34.64 15.23 12.09
CA SER A 135 -33.81 14.97 10.90
C SER A 135 -33.13 13.60 10.95
N PHE A 136 -33.38 12.79 9.92
CA PHE A 136 -32.74 11.50 9.72
C PHE A 136 -31.86 11.57 8.46
N ILE A 137 -30.56 11.37 8.65
CA ILE A 137 -29.60 11.32 7.53
C ILE A 137 -29.23 9.85 7.32
N LEU A 138 -29.55 9.33 6.14
CA LEU A 138 -29.21 7.98 5.72
C LEU A 138 -27.99 8.02 4.81
N TYR A 139 -26.86 7.49 5.29
CA TYR A 139 -25.67 7.29 4.47
C TYR A 139 -25.66 5.88 3.90
N ARG A 140 -25.45 5.78 2.59
CA ARG A 140 -25.21 4.49 1.95
C ARG A 140 -23.79 4.04 2.24
N GLY A 141 -23.64 2.77 2.60
CA GLY A 141 -22.37 2.17 2.93
C GLY A 141 -21.40 2.20 1.75
N GLU A 142 -21.89 2.06 0.52
CA GLU A 142 -21.11 2.18 -0.72
C GLU A 142 -20.28 3.47 -0.74
N THR A 143 -20.88 4.59 -0.34
CA THR A 143 -20.18 5.88 -0.29
C THR A 143 -19.10 5.90 0.79
N VAL A 144 -19.40 5.36 1.97
CA VAL A 144 -18.43 5.26 3.07
C VAL A 144 -17.25 4.37 2.67
N PHE A 145 -17.51 3.20 2.09
CA PHE A 145 -16.46 2.30 1.61
C PHE A 145 -15.64 2.94 0.50
N SER A 146 -16.26 3.64 -0.45
CA SER A 146 -15.56 4.35 -1.53
C SER A 146 -14.60 5.44 -1.01
N ILE A 147 -14.99 6.17 0.03
CA ILE A 147 -14.11 7.12 0.72
C ILE A 147 -12.91 6.39 1.35
N VAL A 148 -13.13 5.27 2.04
CA VAL A 148 -12.03 4.49 2.64
C VAL A 148 -11.09 3.92 1.58
N VAL A 149 -11.62 3.45 0.45
CA VAL A 149 -10.82 2.96 -0.68
C VAL A 149 -9.99 4.10 -1.30
N THR A 150 -10.49 5.34 -1.30
CA THR A 150 -9.74 6.52 -1.76
C THR A 150 -8.49 6.78 -0.92
N CYS A 151 -8.48 6.42 0.36
CA CYS A 151 -7.29 6.49 1.19
C CYS A 151 -6.11 5.68 0.62
N ARG A 152 -6.35 4.65 -0.21
CA ARG A 152 -5.30 3.84 -0.86
C ARG A 152 -4.35 4.65 -1.76
N VAL A 153 -4.65 5.93 -2.03
CA VAL A 153 -3.73 6.88 -2.65
C VAL A 153 -2.37 6.97 -1.94
N TYR A 154 -2.27 6.61 -0.65
CA TYR A 154 -0.97 6.55 0.05
C TYR A 154 0.02 5.58 -0.60
N LEU A 155 -0.46 4.56 -1.34
CA LEU A 155 0.39 3.60 -2.07
C LEU A 155 1.19 4.30 -3.18
N LEU A 156 0.61 5.33 -3.81
CA LEU A 156 1.33 6.15 -4.80
C LEU A 156 2.47 6.93 -4.13
N PHE A 157 2.19 7.56 -2.98
CA PHE A 157 3.22 8.27 -2.23
C PHE A 157 4.39 7.35 -1.84
N ARG A 158 4.07 6.10 -1.45
CA ARG A 158 5.09 5.09 -1.16
C ARG A 158 5.91 4.73 -2.38
N LEU A 159 5.27 4.48 -3.53
CA LEU A 159 5.97 4.17 -4.78
C LEU A 159 6.95 5.29 -5.16
N LEU A 160 6.52 6.56 -5.06
CA LEU A 160 7.39 7.71 -5.33
C LEU A 160 8.59 7.76 -4.39
N ARG A 161 8.36 7.54 -3.09
CA ARG A 161 9.44 7.46 -2.09
C ARG A 161 10.44 6.37 -2.44
N ASP A 162 9.97 5.14 -2.67
CA ASP A 162 10.84 3.98 -2.85
C ASP A 162 11.55 4.01 -4.20
N GLY A 163 10.90 4.55 -5.24
CA GLY A 163 11.52 4.83 -6.54
C GLY A 163 12.65 5.84 -6.44
N LEU A 164 12.44 6.94 -5.71
CA LEU A 164 13.48 7.96 -5.52
C LEU A 164 14.64 7.42 -4.66
N LEU A 165 14.35 6.65 -3.61
CA LEU A 165 15.37 6.00 -2.79
C LEU A 165 16.15 4.92 -3.54
N LEU A 166 15.65 4.38 -4.65
CA LEU A 166 16.39 3.43 -5.48
C LEU A 166 17.54 4.11 -6.25
N TRP A 167 17.43 5.41 -6.51
CA TRP A 167 18.47 6.16 -7.22
C TRP A 167 19.74 6.36 -6.38
N ILE A 168 19.67 6.14 -5.07
CA ILE A 168 20.82 6.24 -4.17
C ILE A 168 21.64 4.94 -4.26
N PRO A 169 22.84 4.96 -4.86
CA PRO A 169 23.66 3.77 -4.97
C PRO A 169 24.10 3.30 -3.58
N ARG A 170 24.05 1.99 -3.35
CA ARG A 170 24.47 1.37 -2.07
C ARG A 170 23.77 1.96 -0.83
N ARG A 171 22.52 2.45 -0.96
CA ARG A 171 21.74 3.07 0.13
C ARG A 171 21.86 2.35 1.48
N ARG A 172 21.75 1.02 1.47
CA ARG A 172 21.80 0.18 2.68
C ARG A 172 23.16 0.19 3.39
N ALA A 173 24.25 0.27 2.62
CA ALA A 173 25.59 0.37 3.18
C ALA A 173 25.79 1.74 3.85
N ILE A 174 25.30 2.80 3.21
CA ILE A 174 25.32 4.15 3.78
C ILE A 174 24.48 4.18 5.06
N GLU A 175 23.26 3.62 5.01
CA GLU A 175 22.33 3.49 6.14
C GLU A 175 22.99 2.85 7.37
N LEU A 176 23.75 1.78 7.12
CA LEU A 176 24.46 1.04 8.16
C LEU A 176 25.64 1.84 8.72
N VAL A 177 26.45 2.46 7.86
CA VAL A 177 27.66 3.21 8.26
C VAL A 177 27.29 4.50 8.98
N THR A 178 26.31 5.25 8.49
CA THR A 178 25.91 6.54 9.08
C THR A 178 24.86 6.40 10.17
N ASN A 179 24.28 5.20 10.35
CA ASN A 179 23.16 4.94 11.25
C ASN A 179 21.96 5.89 11.01
N VAL A 180 21.79 6.38 9.77
CA VAL A 180 20.68 7.23 9.35
C VAL A 180 19.71 6.38 8.55
N ARG A 181 18.43 6.36 8.95
CA ARG A 181 17.39 5.61 8.23
C ARG A 181 16.88 6.42 7.03
N PHE A 182 16.97 5.87 5.81
CA PHE A 182 16.37 6.48 4.62
C PHE A 182 14.86 6.20 4.58
N GLY A 183 14.11 6.95 5.39
CA GLY A 183 12.66 6.87 5.48
C GLY A 183 11.93 8.01 4.76
N THR A 184 10.64 8.15 5.05
CA THR A 184 9.77 9.22 4.51
C THR A 184 10.29 10.63 4.82
N GLN A 185 10.87 10.85 6.01
CA GLN A 185 11.42 12.16 6.37
C GLN A 185 12.61 12.55 5.48
N PHE A 186 13.47 11.60 5.15
CA PHE A 186 14.59 11.83 4.24
C PHE A 186 14.08 12.15 2.83
N PHE A 187 13.10 11.38 2.34
CA PHE A 187 12.46 11.65 1.06
C PHE A 187 11.87 13.05 1.00
N LEU A 188 11.08 13.46 2.00
CA LEU A 188 10.49 14.80 2.05
C LEU A 188 11.56 15.90 2.09
N LYS A 189 12.64 15.70 2.86
CA LYS A 189 13.76 16.65 2.90
C LYS A 189 14.45 16.75 1.53
N MET A 190 14.64 15.62 0.86
CA MET A 190 15.28 15.56 -0.45
C MET A 190 14.41 16.20 -1.54
N THR A 191 13.09 15.98 -1.53
CA THR A 191 12.18 16.62 -2.49
C THR A 191 12.06 18.12 -2.25
N LEU A 192 11.98 18.58 -1.00
CA LEU A 192 11.94 20.01 -0.68
C LEU A 192 13.22 20.72 -1.10
N ASN A 193 14.39 20.18 -0.74
CA ASN A 193 15.67 20.79 -1.12
C ASN A 193 15.94 20.69 -2.64
N GLY A 194 15.53 19.60 -3.28
CA GLY A 194 15.62 19.44 -4.73
C GLY A 194 14.72 20.42 -5.49
N ALA A 195 13.50 20.64 -5.01
CA ALA A 195 12.58 21.63 -5.59
C ALA A 195 13.11 23.06 -5.44
N VAL A 196 13.68 23.41 -4.28
CA VAL A 196 14.34 24.71 -4.08
C VAL A 196 15.50 24.89 -5.06
N GLY A 197 16.35 23.87 -5.21
CA GLY A 197 17.46 23.89 -6.18
C GLY A 197 16.97 24.06 -7.63
N PHE A 198 15.89 23.38 -8.02
CA PHE A 198 15.27 23.55 -9.33
C PHE A 198 14.78 24.99 -9.53
N VAL A 199 13.99 25.54 -8.59
CA VAL A 199 13.46 26.91 -8.70
C VAL A 199 14.59 27.95 -8.79
N THR A 200 15.67 27.82 -8.01
CA THR A 200 16.82 28.72 -8.10
C THR A 200 17.65 28.56 -9.38
N SER A 201 17.46 27.49 -10.14
CA SER A 201 18.14 27.28 -11.44
C SER A 201 17.42 27.99 -12.59
N PHE A 202 16.18 28.44 -12.38
CA PHE A 202 15.33 29.11 -13.39
C PHE A 202 15.10 30.60 -13.11
N VAL A 203 15.71 31.14 -12.05
CA VAL A 203 15.73 32.58 -11.71
C VAL A 203 17.16 33.08 -11.85
#